data_AF-A0A7S0AWR0-F1
#
_entry.id   AF-A0A7S0AWR0-F1
#
_cell.length_a   1.000
_cell.length_b   1.000
_cell.length_c   1.000
_cell.angle_alpha   90.00
_cell.angle_beta   90.00
_cell.angle_gamma   90.00
#
_symmetry.space_group_name_H-M   'P 1'
#
loop_
_entity.id
_entity.type
_entity.pdbx_description
1 polymer ?
#
loop_
_entity_poly.entity_id
_entity_poly.type
_entity_poly.pdbx_seq_one_letter_code
_entity_poly.pdbx_strand_id
1 'polypeptide(L)'
;AEAAVLVDPGSGRDRLPSPAVDAMLKMVLFATAMLTSPNYSGPSREMLVSRFYVNEAFYAIREIRAAIEARDASKALAAWDFGKDSWNSYFVILNKSIVEKVGDKFVEIV
;
A
#
# COMPACT_ATOMS: atom_id res chain seq x y z
N ALA A 1 -17.78 4.42 -14.02
CA ALA A 1 -17.76 3.02 -14.49
C ALA A 1 -16.35 2.43 -14.40
N GLU A 2 -15.30 3.09 -14.92
CA GLU A 2 -13.90 2.65 -14.77
C GLU A 2 -13.24 3.02 -13.43
N ALA A 3 -13.47 4.23 -12.91
CA ALA A 3 -12.86 4.67 -11.64
C ALA A 3 -13.24 3.80 -10.43
N ALA A 4 -14.42 3.19 -10.46
CA ALA A 4 -14.89 2.26 -9.43
C ALA A 4 -14.05 0.97 -9.38
N VAL A 5 -13.43 0.58 -10.50
CA VAL A 5 -12.56 -0.61 -10.58
C VAL A 5 -11.31 -0.42 -9.72
N LEU A 6 -10.85 0.81 -9.47
CA LEU A 6 -9.66 1.07 -8.66
C LEU A 6 -9.80 0.66 -7.20
N VAL A 7 -11.03 0.62 -6.67
CA VAL A 7 -11.30 0.33 -5.25
C VAL A 7 -12.28 -0.82 -5.08
N ASP A 8 -12.54 -1.58 -6.14
CA ASP A 8 -13.46 -2.72 -6.11
C ASP A 8 -12.92 -3.76 -5.12
N PRO A 9 -13.63 -4.03 -4.01
CA PRO A 9 -13.19 -5.01 -3.03
C PRO A 9 -13.46 -6.47 -3.46
N GLY A 10 -14.08 -6.69 -4.63
CA GLY A 10 -14.49 -8.02 -5.07
C GLY A 10 -15.75 -8.46 -4.31
N SER A 11 -16.89 -7.86 -4.62
CA SER A 11 -18.13 -8.06 -3.86
C SER A 11 -18.87 -9.40 -4.12
N GLY A 12 -18.17 -10.49 -4.39
CA GLY A 12 -18.76 -11.81 -4.63
C GLY A 12 -17.76 -12.97 -4.49
N ARG A 13 -18.24 -14.19 -4.22
CA ARG A 13 -17.38 -15.40 -4.04
C ARG A 13 -16.51 -15.73 -5.26
N ASP A 14 -16.91 -15.26 -6.44
CA ASP A 14 -16.26 -15.59 -7.72
C ASP A 14 -15.49 -14.42 -8.35
N ARG A 15 -15.38 -13.28 -7.64
CA ARG A 15 -14.73 -12.08 -8.18
C ARG A 15 -13.61 -11.62 -7.26
N LEU A 16 -12.39 -11.62 -7.81
CA LEU A 16 -11.21 -11.12 -7.12
C LEU A 16 -11.32 -9.60 -6.89
N PRO A 17 -10.76 -9.08 -5.79
CA PRO A 17 -10.58 -7.65 -5.60
C PRO A 17 -9.76 -7.04 -6.74
N SER A 18 -9.91 -5.74 -6.94
CA SER A 18 -9.06 -5.00 -7.85
C SER A 18 -7.57 -5.15 -7.48
N PRO A 19 -6.66 -5.11 -8.46
CA PRO A 19 -5.23 -5.23 -8.19
C PRO A 19 -4.71 -4.22 -7.16
N ALA A 20 -5.28 -3.02 -7.14
CA ALA A 20 -4.91 -1.98 -6.18
C ALA A 20 -5.33 -2.35 -4.75
N VAL A 21 -6.55 -2.85 -4.54
CA VAL A 21 -7.02 -3.31 -3.22
C VAL A 21 -6.25 -4.55 -2.75
N ASP A 22 -6.07 -5.52 -3.65
CA ASP A 22 -5.31 -6.74 -3.39
C ASP A 22 -3.85 -6.45 -3.00
N ALA A 23 -3.22 -5.49 -3.68
CA ALA A 23 -1.86 -5.05 -3.34
C ALA A 23 -1.77 -4.52 -1.91
N MET A 24 -2.76 -3.75 -1.42
CA MET A 24 -2.75 -3.22 -0.04
C MET A 24 -2.78 -4.36 0.98
N LEU A 25 -3.62 -5.38 0.76
CA LEU A 25 -3.64 -6.57 1.62
C LEU A 25 -2.29 -7.29 1.61
N LYS A 26 -1.74 -7.53 0.42
CA LYS A 26 -0.43 -8.19 0.26
C LYS A 26 0.69 -7.43 0.96
N MET A 27 0.68 -6.10 0.90
CA MET A 27 1.65 -5.26 1.61
C MET A 27 1.53 -5.43 3.13
N VAL A 28 0.31 -5.41 3.69
CA VAL A 28 0.12 -5.62 5.14
C VAL A 28 0.64 -7.00 5.58
N LEU A 29 0.32 -8.05 4.81
CA LEU A 29 0.76 -9.41 5.10
C LEU A 29 2.27 -9.54 5.00
N PHE A 30 2.87 -8.95 3.96
CA PHE A 30 4.31 -8.98 3.77
C PHE A 30 5.06 -8.23 4.87
N ALA A 31 4.62 -7.02 5.23
CA ALA A 31 5.19 -6.28 6.35
C ALA A 31 5.06 -7.03 7.68
N THR A 32 3.95 -7.75 7.88
CA THR A 32 3.78 -8.60 9.06
C THR A 32 4.83 -9.71 9.08
N ALA A 33 5.03 -10.41 7.96
CA ALA A 33 6.03 -11.48 7.88
C ALA A 33 7.47 -10.97 8.05
N MET A 34 7.79 -9.80 7.48
CA MET A 34 9.14 -9.25 7.47
C MET A 34 9.56 -8.52 8.76
N LEU A 35 8.58 -7.99 9.51
CA LEU A 35 8.83 -7.13 10.67
C LEU A 35 8.42 -7.75 11.99
N THR A 36 7.78 -8.93 11.98
CA THR A 36 7.53 -9.70 13.20
C THR A 36 8.83 -10.32 13.68
N SER A 37 9.23 -9.95 14.89
CA SER A 37 10.41 -10.52 15.51
C SER A 37 10.14 -11.96 15.96
N PRO A 38 11.05 -12.91 15.72
CA PRO A 38 10.95 -14.26 16.29
C PRO A 38 10.96 -14.27 17.82
N ASN A 39 11.52 -13.22 18.43
CA ASN A 39 11.77 -13.12 19.87
C ASN A 39 10.75 -12.22 20.60
N TYR A 40 9.76 -11.68 19.89
CA TYR A 40 8.73 -10.81 20.47
C TYR A 40 7.38 -11.10 19.83
N SER A 41 6.42 -11.53 20.65
CA SER A 41 5.08 -11.94 20.21
C SER A 41 4.12 -10.78 19.93
N GLY A 42 4.52 -9.55 20.23
CA GLY A 42 3.71 -8.35 20.00
C GLY A 42 4.00 -7.67 18.65
N PRO A 43 3.16 -6.71 18.24
CA PRO A 43 3.41 -5.94 17.04
C PRO A 43 4.63 -5.03 17.22
N SER A 44 5.63 -5.14 16.34
CA SER A 44 6.75 -4.19 16.30
C SER A 44 6.27 -2.80 15.87
N ARG A 45 6.96 -1.74 16.32
CA ARG A 45 6.60 -0.37 15.96
C ARG A 45 6.68 -0.17 14.45
N GLU A 46 7.72 -0.72 13.84
CA GLU A 46 7.93 -0.74 12.40
C GLU A 46 6.75 -1.37 11.68
N MET A 47 6.25 -2.51 12.16
CA MET A 47 5.08 -3.16 11.57
C MET A 47 3.82 -2.29 11.66
N LEU A 48 3.59 -1.63 12.80
CA LEU A 48 2.44 -0.74 12.97
C LEU A 48 2.53 0.48 12.03
N VAL A 49 3.72 1.07 11.91
CA VAL A 49 3.96 2.21 11.02
C VAL A 49 3.85 1.80 9.55
N SER A 50 4.34 0.61 9.17
CA SER A 50 4.12 0.09 7.82
C SER A 50 2.63 -0.08 7.49
N ARG A 51 1.83 -0.60 8.42
CA ARG A 51 0.36 -0.72 8.25
C ARG A 51 -0.32 0.64 8.13
N PHE A 52 0.15 1.64 8.89
CA PHE A 52 -0.31 3.02 8.76
C PHE A 52 -0.08 3.55 7.33
N TYR A 53 1.13 3.44 6.80
CA TYR A 53 1.42 3.91 5.43
C TYR A 53 0.64 3.15 4.34
N VAL A 54 0.36 1.86 4.53
CA VAL A 54 -0.51 1.12 3.60
C VAL A 54 -1.95 1.65 3.64
N ASN A 55 -2.46 2.02 4.81
CA ASN A 55 -3.78 2.65 4.93
C ASN A 55 -3.81 4.04 4.26
N GLU A 56 -2.78 4.87 4.46
CA GLU A 56 -2.67 6.18 3.80
C GLU A 56 -2.63 6.05 2.27
N ALA A 57 -1.89 5.07 1.75
CA ALA A 57 -1.89 4.79 0.32
C ALA A 57 -3.27 4.30 -0.18
N PHE A 58 -4.00 3.51 0.61
CA PHE A 58 -5.37 3.14 0.27
C PHE A 58 -6.33 4.34 0.24
N TYR A 59 -6.19 5.28 1.18
CA TYR A 59 -6.93 6.55 1.15
C TYR A 59 -6.60 7.36 -0.11
N ALA A 60 -5.32 7.42 -0.49
CA ALA A 60 -4.88 8.07 -1.72
C ALA A 60 -5.57 7.50 -2.96
N ILE A 61 -5.66 6.17 -3.08
CA ILE A 61 -6.35 5.49 -4.20
C ILE A 61 -7.85 5.86 -4.23
N ARG A 62 -8.50 5.97 -3.07
CA ARG A 62 -9.89 6.42 -2.97
C ARG A 62 -10.07 7.87 -3.42
N GLU A 63 -9.14 8.75 -3.05
CA GLU A 63 -9.16 10.15 -3.49
C GLU A 63 -8.91 10.28 -4.99
N ILE A 64 -7.99 9.48 -5.55
CA ILE A 64 -7.79 9.38 -7.01
C ILE A 64 -9.08 8.97 -7.69
N ARG A 65 -9.76 7.92 -7.21
CA ARG A 65 -11.07 7.52 -7.75
C ARG A 65 -12.07 8.69 -7.73
N ALA A 66 -12.21 9.35 -6.58
CA ALA A 66 -13.16 10.45 -6.44
C ALA A 66 -12.82 11.62 -7.38
N ALA A 67 -11.54 11.93 -7.53
CA ALA A 67 -11.05 12.96 -8.44
C ALA A 67 -11.32 12.59 -9.92
N ILE A 68 -11.16 11.32 -10.31
CA ILE A 68 -11.51 10.85 -11.66
C ILE A 68 -13.01 11.00 -11.92
N GLU A 69 -13.87 10.64 -10.95
CA GLU A 69 -15.33 10.80 -11.06
C GLU A 69 -15.72 12.28 -11.20
N ALA A 70 -15.02 13.17 -10.51
CA ALA A 70 -15.20 14.62 -10.60
C ALA A 70 -14.51 15.27 -11.82
N ARG A 71 -13.72 14.51 -12.59
CA ARG A 71 -12.84 15.01 -13.67
C ARG A 71 -11.85 16.08 -13.21
N ASP A 72 -11.37 15.98 -11.98
CA ASP A 72 -10.39 16.88 -11.38
C ASP A 72 -8.98 16.29 -11.46
N ALA A 73 -8.24 16.66 -12.51
CA ALA A 73 -6.88 16.17 -12.73
C ALA A 73 -5.89 16.67 -11.66
N SER A 74 -6.07 17.89 -11.14
CA SER A 74 -5.17 18.46 -10.14
C SER A 74 -5.28 17.70 -8.83
N LYS A 75 -6.51 17.38 -8.42
CA LYS A 75 -6.74 16.57 -7.22
C LYS A 75 -6.24 15.15 -7.38
N ALA A 76 -6.41 14.55 -8.56
CA ALA A 76 -5.88 13.22 -8.85
C ALA A 76 -4.35 13.17 -8.73
N LEU A 77 -3.64 14.17 -9.27
CA LEU A 77 -2.18 14.27 -9.16
C LEU A 77 -1.72 14.47 -7.70
N ALA A 78 -2.37 15.37 -6.96
CA ALA A 78 -2.04 15.59 -5.55
C ALA A 78 -2.25 14.32 -4.70
N ALA A 79 -3.33 13.57 -4.97
CA ALA A 79 -3.57 12.29 -4.30
C ALA A 79 -2.54 11.22 -4.70
N TRP A 80 -2.10 11.20 -5.96
CA TRP A 80 -1.01 10.33 -6.40
C TRP A 80 0.29 10.62 -5.67
N ASP A 81 0.72 11.88 -5.59
CA ASP A 81 1.96 12.25 -4.90
C ASP A 81 1.91 11.86 -3.42
N PHE A 82 0.78 12.09 -2.75
CA PHE A 82 0.58 11.66 -1.36
C PHE A 82 0.66 10.13 -1.18
N GLY A 83 0.02 9.37 -2.08
CA GLY A 83 0.07 7.91 -2.06
C GLY A 83 1.47 7.36 -2.34
N LYS A 84 2.19 7.98 -3.28
CA LYS A 84 3.58 7.66 -3.64
C LYS A 84 4.51 7.83 -2.45
N ASP A 85 4.40 8.94 -1.72
CA ASP A 85 5.20 9.19 -0.51
C ASP A 85 4.95 8.14 0.58
N SER A 86 3.69 7.69 0.72
CA SER A 86 3.31 6.62 1.63
C SER A 86 3.94 5.27 1.24
N TRP A 87 3.95 4.93 -0.05
CA TRP A 87 4.62 3.73 -0.57
C TRP A 87 6.13 3.77 -0.36
N ASN A 88 6.76 4.91 -0.66
CA ASN A 88 8.20 5.09 -0.46
C ASN A 88 8.58 4.96 1.02
N SER A 89 7.79 5.55 1.92
CA SER A 89 7.98 5.41 3.37
C SER A 89 7.85 3.95 3.83
N TYR A 90 6.92 3.19 3.27
CA TYR A 90 6.78 1.76 3.51
C TYR A 90 8.02 0.98 3.03
N PHE A 91 8.55 1.27 1.84
CA PHE A 91 9.76 0.61 1.31
C PHE A 91 10.98 0.89 2.17
N VAL A 92 11.16 2.13 2.66
CA VAL A 92 12.26 2.48 3.56
C VAL A 92 12.26 1.62 4.83
N ILE A 93 11.08 1.31 5.39
CA ILE A 93 10.97 0.45 6.57
C ILE A 93 11.38 -0.98 6.22
N LEU A 94 10.82 -1.55 5.15
CA LEU A 94 11.09 -2.94 4.77
C LEU A 94 12.53 -3.18 4.33
N ASN A 95 13.14 -2.22 3.64
CA ASN A 95 14.51 -2.31 3.18
C ASN A 95 15.54 -2.41 4.31
N LYS A 96 15.14 -2.14 5.56
CA LYS A 96 15.97 -2.41 6.75
C LYS A 96 16.01 -3.89 7.11
N SER A 97 14.96 -4.64 6.79
CA SER A 97 14.87 -6.09 7.04
C SER A 97 15.36 -6.93 5.86
N ILE A 98 15.59 -6.32 4.69
CA ILE A 98 16.11 -7.01 3.50
C ILE A 98 17.64 -6.91 3.48
N VAL A 99 18.29 -8.07 3.54
CA VAL A 99 19.75 -8.24 3.38
C VAL A 99 20.04 -8.90 2.04
N GLU A 100 21.23 -8.67 1.47
CA GLU A 100 21.63 -9.16 0.14
C GLU A 100 21.47 -10.68 -0.05
N LYS A 101 21.56 -11.45 1.04
CA LYS A 101 21.39 -12.92 1.00
C LYS A 101 19.94 -13.36 0.76
N VAL A 102 18.97 -12.50 1.04
CA VAL A 102 17.53 -12.80 1.01
C VAL A 102 16.87 -12.18 -0.24
N GLY A 103 17.39 -11.07 -0.74
CA GLY A 103 16.92 -10.47 -1.98
C GLY A 103 17.32 -9.00 -2.14
N ASP A 104 16.83 -8.41 -3.21
CA ASP A 104 17.06 -7.01 -3.54
C ASP A 104 16.12 -6.09 -2.76
N LYS A 105 16.64 -4.91 -2.42
CA LYS A 105 15.85 -3.84 -1.80
C LYS A 105 14.86 -3.25 -2.80
N PHE A 106 13.70 -2.82 -2.31
CA PHE A 106 12.75 -2.07 -3.11
C PHE A 106 13.34 -0.71 -3.51
N VAL A 107 13.07 -0.31 -4.75
CA VAL A 107 13.46 0.99 -5.29
C VAL A 107 12.34 1.99 -5.04
N GLU A 108 12.72 3.23 -4.76
CA GLU A 108 11.78 4.34 -4.62
C GLU A 108 11.03 4.61 -5.92
N ILE A 109 9.76 4.97 -5.82
CA ILE A 109 8.93 5.35 -6.95
C ILE A 109 9.15 6.85 -7.21
N VAL A 110 9.59 7.16 -8.43
CA VAL A 110 9.95 8.52 -8.89
C VAL A 110 8.74 9.20 -9.50
#